data_AF-T1B9G1-F1
#
_entry.id   AF-T1B9G1-F1
#
_cell.length_a   1.000
_cell.length_b   1.000
_cell.length_c   1.000
_cell.angle_alpha   90.00
_cell.angle_beta   90.00
_cell.angle_gamma   90.00
#
_symmetry.space_group_name_H-M   'P 1'
#
loop_
_entity.id
_entity.type
_entity.pdbx_description
1 polymer ?
#
loop_
_entity_poly.entity_id
_entity_poly.type
_entity_poly.pdbx_seq_one_letter_code
_entity_poly.pdbx_strand_id
1 'polypeptide(L)'
;MDSGTRDRKIRRSIKDLDELESSLKKRHMKKESVIRRAESATFNVPYVRYEIKENKEETFRQSGRGRPSSETVYRKIQTSSFHVSWHLDREAIEKDSRTDGIFPLITNCTDMDAEEILARYKYQPMLEKRFEQLKTAYGVMPVLFKSVERVEGFLFLYFIAMIIQSLIERDVRIAMKNHKMKSIPLYSEERNCFSPTGDRILSEFHNLDVHRLMNNGNVTNIFYTEMTEIQKLILSLLAVSEEDFRPQ
;
A
#
# COMPACT_ATOMS: atom_id res chain seq x y z
N MET A 1 14.04 11.13 -4.43
CA MET A 1 12.69 11.50 -3.95
C MET A 1 11.91 11.99 -5.16
N ASP A 2 10.61 11.75 -5.26
CA ASP A 2 9.84 12.25 -6.41
C ASP A 2 9.52 13.75 -6.23
N SER A 3 9.57 14.53 -7.32
CA SER A 3 9.33 15.98 -7.30
C SER A 3 7.96 16.31 -6.70
N GLY A 4 6.94 15.50 -7.04
CA GLY A 4 5.59 15.63 -6.49
C GLY A 4 5.52 15.39 -4.99
N THR A 5 6.37 14.51 -4.44
CA THR A 5 6.45 14.27 -3.00
C THR A 5 7.10 15.45 -2.27
N ARG A 6 8.18 16.01 -2.84
CA ARG A 6 8.84 17.20 -2.28
C ARG A 6 7.88 18.39 -2.26
N ASP A 7 7.23 18.70 -3.38
CA ASP A 7 6.31 19.83 -3.50
C ASP A 7 5.14 19.72 -2.53
N ARG A 8 4.60 18.51 -2.35
CA ARG A 8 3.52 18.26 -1.38
C ARG A 8 3.97 18.56 0.05
N LYS A 9 5.18 18.15 0.44
CA LYS A 9 5.73 18.45 1.78
C LYS A 9 5.94 19.94 1.97
N ILE A 10 6.51 20.64 0.97
CA ILE A 10 6.72 22.09 1.02
C ILE A 10 5.38 22.83 1.18
N ARG A 11 4.38 22.51 0.35
CA ARG A 11 3.05 23.14 0.42
C ARG A 11 2.38 22.93 1.77
N ARG A 12 2.48 21.72 2.34
CA ARG A 12 1.93 21.42 3.65
C ARG A 12 2.61 22.24 4.75
N SER A 13 3.94 22.29 4.74
CA SER A 13 4.74 23.05 5.70
C SER A 13 4.42 24.54 5.66
N ILE A 14 4.36 25.14 4.46
CA ILE A 14 3.94 26.54 4.27
C ILE A 14 2.55 26.78 4.82
N LYS A 15 1.59 25.92 4.46
CA LYS A 15 0.20 26.04 4.95
C LYS A 15 0.14 26.02 6.47
N ASP A 16 0.85 25.09 7.12
CA ASP A 16 0.86 24.96 8.58
C ASP A 16 1.48 26.20 9.25
N LEU A 17 2.50 26.81 8.65
CA LEU A 17 3.11 28.07 9.12
C LEU A 17 2.18 29.28 8.91
N ASP A 18 1.49 29.37 7.78
CA ASP A 18 0.51 30.43 7.50
C ASP A 18 -0.71 30.34 8.44
N GLU A 19 -1.16 29.12 8.76
CA GLU A 19 -2.21 28.87 9.76
C GLU A 19 -1.74 29.24 11.18
N LEU A 20 -0.47 28.99 11.50
CA LEU A 20 0.14 29.43 12.76
C LEU A 20 0.16 30.96 12.85
N GLU A 21 0.65 31.67 11.82
CA GLU A 21 0.67 33.13 11.79
C GLU A 21 -0.74 33.72 11.88
N SER A 22 -1.70 33.14 11.15
CA SER A 22 -3.11 33.54 11.23
C SER A 22 -3.71 33.34 12.62
N SER A 23 -3.28 32.30 13.34
CA SER A 23 -3.69 32.05 14.73
C SER A 23 -3.10 33.07 15.69
N LEU A 24 -1.84 33.44 15.51
CA LEU A 24 -1.15 34.44 16.35
C LEU A 24 -1.78 35.82 16.23
N LYS A 25 -2.30 36.18 15.04
CA LYS A 25 -3.07 37.42 14.85
C LYS A 25 -4.41 37.45 15.59
N LYS A 26 -5.00 36.28 15.89
CA LYS A 26 -6.33 36.17 16.51
C LYS A 26 -6.28 35.92 18.01
N ARG A 27 -5.21 35.32 18.53
CA ARG A 27 -5.09 34.94 19.94
C ARG A 27 -3.65 34.96 20.41
N HIS A 28 -3.49 35.26 21.70
CA HIS A 28 -2.20 35.16 22.37
C HIS A 28 -1.78 33.69 22.56
N MET A 29 -0.50 33.38 22.34
CA MET A 29 0.08 32.05 22.54
C MET A 29 1.41 32.15 23.29
N LYS A 30 1.70 31.16 24.14
CA LYS A 30 3.00 31.07 24.83
C LYS A 30 4.12 30.75 23.84
N LYS A 31 5.31 31.32 24.05
CA LYS A 31 6.49 31.18 23.18
C LYS A 31 6.82 29.73 22.84
N GLU A 32 6.81 28.85 23.85
CA GLU A 32 7.11 27.42 23.69
C GLU A 32 6.11 26.72 22.78
N SER A 33 4.85 27.16 22.79
CA SER A 33 3.82 26.61 21.90
C SER A 33 4.00 27.10 20.46
N VAL A 34 4.51 28.32 20.26
CA VAL A 34 4.78 28.85 18.92
C VAL A 34 5.96 28.10 18.31
N ILE A 35 7.07 27.99 19.05
CA ILE A 35 8.27 27.26 18.64
C ILE A 35 7.92 25.82 18.27
N ARG A 36 7.23 25.08 19.15
CA ARG A 36 6.85 23.69 18.91
C ARG A 36 6.02 23.51 17.64
N ARG A 37 5.09 24.42 17.37
CA ARG A 37 4.25 24.35 16.16
C ARG A 37 5.06 24.67 14.90
N ALA A 38 5.95 25.66 14.96
CA ALA A 38 6.83 25.98 13.84
C ALA A 38 7.80 24.83 13.54
N GLU A 39 8.42 24.23 14.56
CA GLU A 39 9.27 23.04 14.43
C GLU A 39 8.51 21.85 13.86
N SER A 40 7.28 21.60 14.34
CA SER A 40 6.44 20.53 13.81
C SER A 40 6.06 20.76 12.34
N ALA A 41 5.85 22.02 11.92
CA ALA A 41 5.51 22.36 10.55
C ALA A 41 6.70 22.16 9.60
N THR A 42 7.95 22.33 10.07
CA THR A 42 9.17 22.15 9.27
C THR A 42 9.89 20.83 9.52
N PHE A 43 9.34 19.95 10.37
CA PHE A 43 9.94 18.66 10.67
C PHE A 43 10.10 17.80 9.41
N ASN A 44 11.32 17.35 9.13
CA ASN A 44 11.69 16.62 7.90
C ASN A 44 11.35 17.36 6.59
N VAL A 45 11.31 18.70 6.62
CA VAL A 45 11.15 19.57 5.45
C VAL A 45 12.32 20.55 5.40
N PRO A 46 13.52 20.12 4.95
CA PRO A 46 14.74 20.94 4.95
C PRO A 46 14.70 22.11 3.95
N TYR A 47 13.57 22.31 3.27
CA TYR A 47 13.36 23.31 2.22
C TYR A 47 12.69 24.59 2.75
N VAL A 48 12.10 24.55 3.94
CA VAL A 48 11.34 25.66 4.52
C VAL A 48 12.03 26.10 5.81
N ARG A 49 12.49 27.34 5.83
CA ARG A 49 13.05 27.99 7.02
C ARG A 49 12.03 28.95 7.60
N TYR A 50 11.99 29.06 8.92
CA TYR A 50 11.09 29.97 9.62
C TYR A 50 11.88 30.91 10.54
N GLU A 51 11.29 32.07 10.81
CA GLU A 51 11.77 33.05 11.77
C GLU A 51 10.61 33.44 12.69
N ILE A 52 10.88 33.55 13.99
CA ILE A 52 9.90 34.01 14.99
C ILE A 52 10.34 35.36 15.52
N LYS A 53 9.52 36.38 15.31
CA LYS A 53 9.73 37.73 15.85
C LYS A 53 8.85 37.93 17.07
N GLU A 54 9.42 38.49 18.13
CA GLU A 54 8.73 38.81 19.38
C GLU A 54 8.54 40.33 19.48
N ASN A 55 7.29 40.76 19.61
CA ASN A 55 6.90 42.14 19.84
C ASN A 55 6.41 42.28 21.27
N LYS A 56 6.80 43.36 21.96
CA LYS A 56 6.34 43.65 23.33
C LYS A 56 5.35 44.80 23.28
N GLU A 57 4.12 44.52 23.67
CA GLU A 57 3.07 45.52 23.79
C GLU A 57 2.91 45.94 25.25
N GLU A 58 2.90 47.25 25.49
CA GLU A 58 2.73 47.82 26.82
C GLU A 58 1.32 48.38 26.94
N THR A 59 0.53 47.79 27.85
CA THR A 59 -0.81 48.28 28.15
C THR A 59 -0.87 48.73 29.61
N PHE A 60 -1.63 49.78 29.88
CA PHE A 60 -1.82 50.31 31.23
C PHE A 60 -3.24 50.00 31.69
N ARG A 61 -3.36 49.36 32.86
CA ARG A 61 -4.66 49.04 33.46
C ARG A 61 -4.76 49.63 34.85
N GLN A 62 -5.90 50.25 35.16
CA GLN A 62 -6.18 50.76 36.50
C GLN A 62 -6.05 49.65 37.55
N SER A 63 -5.38 49.95 38.67
CA SER A 63 -5.06 48.97 39.71
C SER A 63 -6.24 48.65 40.64
N GLY A 64 -7.20 49.57 40.80
CA GLY A 64 -8.37 49.44 41.68
C GLY A 64 -9.72 49.41 40.95
N ARG A 65 -10.80 49.14 41.69
CA ARG A 65 -12.19 49.21 41.19
C ARG A 65 -12.73 50.64 41.34
N GLY A 66 -13.40 51.17 40.31
CA GLY A 66 -14.05 52.50 40.35
C GLY A 66 -13.78 53.34 39.10
N ARG A 67 -14.49 54.46 38.93
CA ARG A 67 -14.29 55.39 37.81
C ARG A 67 -12.95 56.14 37.96
N PRO A 68 -12.19 56.40 36.87
CA PRO A 68 -10.89 57.06 36.98
C PRO A 68 -10.96 58.45 37.64
N SER A 69 -10.10 58.68 38.64
CA SER A 69 -9.82 59.98 39.28
C SER A 69 -8.36 60.42 39.08
N SER A 70 -8.02 61.65 39.48
CA SER A 70 -6.65 62.18 39.44
C SER A 70 -5.62 61.39 40.27
N GLU A 71 -6.07 60.57 41.23
CA GLU A 71 -5.21 59.73 42.08
C GLU A 71 -5.11 58.28 41.59
N THR A 72 -5.63 57.99 40.38
CA THR A 72 -5.69 56.62 39.85
C THR A 72 -4.29 56.10 39.50
N VAL A 73 -3.86 55.06 40.21
CA VAL A 73 -2.60 54.36 39.92
C VAL A 73 -2.82 53.35 38.79
N TYR A 74 -2.04 53.48 37.71
CA TYR A 74 -2.05 52.53 36.60
C TYR A 74 -0.93 51.49 36.76
N ARG A 75 -1.26 50.22 36.57
CA ARG A 75 -0.29 49.13 36.47
C ARG A 75 0.07 48.90 35.00
N LYS A 76 1.36 48.87 34.71
CA LYS A 76 1.91 48.45 33.42
C LYS A 76 1.79 46.92 33.26
N ILE A 77 1.17 46.48 32.18
CA ILE A 77 1.06 45.08 31.76
C ILE A 77 1.84 44.96 30.46
N GLN A 78 2.90 44.15 30.47
CA GLN A 78 3.65 43.81 29.26
C GLN A 78 3.13 42.48 28.72
N THR A 79 2.70 42.47 27.46
CA THR A 79 2.25 41.28 26.75
C THR A 79 3.17 41.07 25.55
N SER A 80 3.71 39.85 25.39
CA SER A 80 4.48 39.50 24.20
C SER A 80 3.54 38.98 23.11
N SER A 81 3.57 39.58 21.92
CA SER A 81 2.97 39.04 20.71
C SER A 81 4.07 38.43 19.82
N PHE A 82 3.74 37.37 19.07
CA PHE A 82 4.70 36.67 18.22
C PHE A 82 4.23 36.70 16.77
N HIS A 83 5.19 36.82 15.85
CA HIS A 83 4.97 36.67 14.41
C HIS A 83 5.89 35.59 13.85
N VAL A 84 5.35 34.76 12.96
CA VAL A 84 6.07 33.72 12.25
C VAL A 84 6.13 34.10 10.78
N SER A 85 7.35 34.19 10.25
CA SER A 85 7.59 34.35 8.81
C SER A 85 8.41 33.17 8.30
N TRP A 86 8.30 32.87 7.01
CA TRP A 86 9.01 31.77 6.39
C TRP A 86 9.63 32.16 5.05
N HIS A 87 10.65 31.41 4.65
CA HIS A 87 11.26 31.51 3.33
C HIS A 87 11.72 30.14 2.85
N LEU A 88 11.84 29.99 1.53
CA LEU A 88 12.32 28.77 0.91
C LEU A 88 13.84 28.77 0.83
N ASP A 89 14.43 27.65 1.22
CA ASP A 89 15.82 27.33 0.95
C ASP A 89 15.95 26.80 -0.48
N ARG A 90 16.18 27.71 -1.42
CA ARG A 90 16.24 27.38 -2.86
C ARG A 90 17.42 26.50 -3.20
N GLU A 91 18.55 26.66 -2.51
CA GLU A 91 19.75 25.85 -2.73
C GLU A 91 19.48 24.39 -2.35
N ALA A 92 18.81 24.15 -1.22
CA ALA A 92 18.41 22.81 -0.80
C ALA A 92 17.44 22.17 -1.80
N ILE A 93 16.47 22.93 -2.32
CA ILE A 93 15.52 22.44 -3.34
C ILE A 93 16.24 22.08 -4.63
N GLU A 94 17.15 22.93 -5.11
CA GLU A 94 17.89 22.70 -6.35
C GLU A 94 18.86 21.53 -6.24
N LYS A 95 19.51 21.37 -5.08
CA LYS A 95 20.39 20.22 -4.83
C LYS A 95 19.62 18.90 -4.93
N ASP A 96 18.47 18.82 -4.26
CA ASP A 96 17.67 17.59 -4.24
C ASP A 96 16.98 17.33 -5.59
N SER A 97 16.56 18.38 -6.31
CA SER A 97 15.90 18.22 -7.62
C SER A 97 16.80 17.55 -8.65
N ARG A 98 18.12 17.70 -8.55
CA ARG A 98 19.10 16.99 -9.40
C ARG A 98 19.06 15.47 -9.24
N THR A 99 18.48 14.98 -8.15
CA THR A 99 18.35 13.54 -7.86
C THR A 99 16.91 13.04 -7.98
N ASP A 100 15.99 13.87 -8.46
CA ASP A 100 14.62 13.45 -8.71
C ASP A 100 14.58 12.36 -9.78
N GLY A 101 13.74 11.36 -9.54
CA GLY A 101 13.63 10.22 -10.45
C GLY A 101 14.79 9.22 -10.41
N ILE A 102 15.84 9.46 -9.61
CA ILE A 102 16.89 8.47 -9.38
C ILE A 102 16.31 7.34 -8.51
N PHE A 103 16.52 6.10 -8.97
CA PHE A 103 16.08 4.88 -8.32
C PHE A 103 17.30 4.05 -7.88
N PRO A 104 17.86 4.30 -6.67
CA PRO A 104 19.06 3.60 -6.25
C PRO A 104 18.76 2.14 -5.94
N LEU A 105 19.51 1.24 -6.55
CA LEU A 105 19.51 -0.19 -6.25
C LEU A 105 20.79 -0.55 -5.53
N ILE A 106 20.66 -1.18 -4.35
CA ILE A 106 21.79 -1.74 -3.60
C ILE A 106 21.74 -3.25 -3.81
N THR A 107 22.82 -3.82 -4.34
CA THR A 107 22.90 -5.24 -4.65
C THR A 107 24.27 -5.80 -4.28
N ASN A 108 24.30 -7.09 -3.94
CA ASN A 108 25.52 -7.88 -3.77
C ASN A 108 25.93 -8.59 -5.07
N CYS A 109 25.13 -8.49 -6.14
CA CYS A 109 25.48 -9.03 -7.46
C CYS A 109 26.61 -8.19 -8.07
N THR A 110 27.77 -8.80 -8.30
CA THR A 110 28.95 -8.14 -8.87
C THR A 110 29.16 -8.44 -10.35
N ASP A 111 28.40 -9.39 -10.88
CA ASP A 111 28.57 -10.03 -12.20
C ASP A 111 27.38 -9.79 -13.15
N MET A 112 26.47 -8.89 -12.80
CA MET A 112 25.30 -8.54 -13.62
C MET A 112 25.37 -7.08 -14.06
N ASP A 113 24.84 -6.80 -15.26
CA ASP A 113 24.68 -5.43 -15.70
C ASP A 113 23.52 -4.73 -14.95
N ALA A 114 23.52 -3.40 -15.00
CA ALA A 114 22.52 -2.59 -14.31
C ALA A 114 21.09 -2.80 -14.85
N GLU A 115 20.95 -3.16 -16.13
CA GLU A 115 19.65 -3.40 -16.77
C GLU A 115 19.02 -4.68 -16.24
N GLU A 116 19.80 -5.76 -16.14
CA GLU A 116 19.39 -7.04 -15.62
C GLU A 116 19.08 -6.95 -14.11
N ILE A 117 19.90 -6.23 -13.35
CA ILE A 117 19.63 -5.94 -11.93
C ILE A 117 18.28 -5.22 -11.79
N LEU A 118 18.03 -4.20 -12.61
CA LEU A 118 16.76 -3.46 -12.59
C LEU A 118 15.58 -4.35 -13.02
N ALA A 119 15.75 -5.19 -14.04
CA ALA A 119 14.72 -6.11 -14.52
C ALA A 119 14.33 -7.13 -13.44
N ARG A 120 15.32 -7.71 -12.74
CA ARG A 120 15.09 -8.64 -11.62
C ARG A 120 14.40 -7.95 -10.45
N TYR A 121 14.85 -6.75 -10.08
CA TYR A 121 14.17 -5.96 -9.04
C TYR A 121 12.71 -5.67 -9.42
N LYS A 122 12.45 -5.27 -10.67
CA LYS A 122 11.09 -5.03 -11.19
C LYS A 122 10.23 -6.29 -11.32
N TYR A 123 10.79 -7.48 -11.18
CA TYR A 123 10.03 -8.74 -11.11
C TYR A 123 9.47 -9.01 -9.70
N GLN A 124 10.08 -8.43 -8.66
CA GLN A 124 9.66 -8.58 -7.27
C GLN A 124 8.19 -8.15 -6.97
N PRO A 125 7.57 -7.15 -7.65
CA PRO A 125 6.16 -6.80 -7.49
C PRO A 125 5.16 -7.94 -7.76
N MET A 126 5.56 -9.05 -8.38
CA MET A 126 4.69 -10.23 -8.46
C MET A 126 4.33 -10.77 -7.07
N LEU A 127 5.20 -10.62 -6.06
CA LEU A 127 4.89 -10.95 -4.66
C LEU A 127 3.76 -10.09 -4.12
N GLU A 128 3.74 -8.79 -4.39
CA GLU A 128 2.68 -7.88 -3.93
C GLU A 128 1.32 -8.29 -4.47
N LYS A 129 1.27 -8.67 -5.75
CA LYS A 129 0.04 -9.19 -6.37
C LYS A 129 -0.39 -10.53 -5.77
N ARG A 130 0.54 -11.40 -5.36
CA ARG A 130 0.21 -12.64 -4.62
C ARG A 130 -0.35 -12.33 -3.22
N PHE A 131 0.20 -11.33 -2.51
CA PHE A 131 -0.37 -10.87 -1.23
C PHE A 131 -1.75 -10.23 -1.40
N GLU A 132 -2.02 -9.55 -2.51
CA GLU A 132 -3.36 -9.07 -2.86
C GLU A 132 -4.32 -10.24 -3.11
N GLN A 133 -3.90 -11.26 -3.86
CA GLN A 133 -4.70 -12.47 -4.10
C GLN A 133 -5.05 -13.18 -2.78
N LEU A 134 -4.08 -13.27 -1.84
CA LEU A 134 -4.30 -13.83 -0.51
C LEU A 134 -5.46 -13.12 0.22
N LYS A 135 -5.55 -11.80 0.09
CA LYS A 135 -6.60 -10.99 0.74
C LYS A 135 -7.93 -11.05 0.00
N THR A 136 -7.90 -11.10 -1.34
CA THR A 136 -9.08 -10.97 -2.20
C THR A 136 -9.63 -12.33 -2.63
N ALA A 137 -8.96 -13.01 -3.58
CA ALA A 137 -9.40 -14.29 -4.15
C ALA A 137 -9.53 -15.38 -3.08
N TYR A 138 -8.58 -15.43 -2.15
CA TYR A 138 -8.56 -16.42 -1.08
C TYR A 138 -9.41 -16.02 0.15
N GLY A 139 -9.84 -14.75 0.23
CA GLY A 139 -10.74 -14.27 1.27
C GLY A 139 -10.22 -14.41 2.71
N VAL A 140 -8.90 -14.38 2.92
CA VAL A 140 -8.26 -14.71 4.21
C VAL A 140 -8.59 -13.73 5.36
N MET A 141 -9.27 -12.60 5.10
CA MET A 141 -9.62 -11.61 6.12
C MET A 141 -11.11 -11.62 6.53
N PRO A 142 -11.42 -11.51 7.84
CA PRO A 142 -10.75 -12.11 8.99
C PRO A 142 -11.46 -13.42 9.37
N VAL A 143 -10.70 -14.52 9.38
CA VAL A 143 -11.20 -15.76 9.95
C VAL A 143 -11.24 -15.61 11.48
N LEU A 144 -12.39 -15.93 12.09
CA LEU A 144 -12.65 -15.75 13.52
C LEU A 144 -11.90 -16.79 14.37
N PHE A 145 -10.58 -16.85 14.24
CA PHE A 145 -9.73 -17.71 15.05
C PHE A 145 -9.46 -17.07 16.40
N LYS A 146 -9.56 -17.89 17.46
CA LYS A 146 -9.37 -17.47 18.85
C LYS A 146 -7.91 -17.46 19.31
N SER A 147 -7.00 -18.09 18.56
CA SER A 147 -5.59 -18.21 18.95
C SER A 147 -4.67 -17.82 17.79
N VAL A 148 -3.51 -17.26 18.12
CA VAL A 148 -2.50 -16.80 17.15
C VAL A 148 -1.96 -17.97 16.35
N GLU A 149 -1.72 -19.12 17.01
CA GLU A 149 -1.19 -20.33 16.38
C GLU A 149 -2.13 -20.87 15.29
N ARG A 150 -3.45 -20.71 15.45
CA ARG A 150 -4.43 -21.10 14.43
C ARG A 150 -4.43 -20.14 13.25
N VAL A 151 -4.23 -18.84 13.49
CA VAL A 151 -4.06 -17.85 12.42
C VAL A 151 -2.79 -18.16 11.62
N GLU A 152 -1.68 -18.44 12.30
CA GLU A 152 -0.40 -18.80 11.66
C GLU A 152 -0.53 -20.08 10.84
N GLY A 153 -1.09 -21.15 11.41
CA GLY A 153 -1.30 -22.41 10.71
C GLY A 153 -2.22 -22.26 9.49
N PHE A 154 -3.28 -21.45 9.62
CA PHE A 154 -4.17 -21.15 8.51
C PHE A 154 -3.48 -20.36 7.39
N LEU A 155 -2.73 -19.31 7.73
CA LEU A 155 -1.95 -18.54 6.77
C LEU A 155 -0.91 -19.41 6.05
N PHE A 156 -0.28 -20.35 6.77
CA PHE A 156 0.66 -21.30 6.19
C PHE A 156 0.00 -22.23 5.16
N LEU A 157 -1.20 -22.77 5.46
CA LEU A 157 -1.94 -23.59 4.49
C LEU A 157 -2.32 -22.80 3.23
N TYR A 158 -2.74 -21.54 3.38
CA TYR A 158 -3.01 -20.67 2.23
C TYR A 158 -1.74 -20.34 1.45
N PHE A 159 -0.60 -20.19 2.12
CA PHE A 159 0.69 -20.03 1.46
C PHE A 159 1.03 -21.25 0.60
N ILE A 160 0.82 -22.47 1.09
CA ILE A 160 0.98 -23.70 0.29
C ILE A 160 0.02 -23.70 -0.90
N ALA A 161 -1.26 -23.39 -0.68
CA ALA A 161 -2.25 -23.33 -1.77
C ALA A 161 -1.85 -22.32 -2.87
N MET A 162 -1.34 -21.15 -2.48
CA MET A 162 -0.81 -20.16 -3.41
C MET A 162 0.39 -20.66 -4.21
N ILE A 163 1.29 -21.43 -3.59
CA ILE A 163 2.41 -22.06 -4.30
C ILE A 163 1.88 -23.04 -5.34
N ILE A 164 0.96 -23.92 -4.96
CA ILE A 164 0.36 -24.90 -5.87
C ILE A 164 -0.32 -24.20 -7.05
N GLN A 165 -1.17 -23.21 -6.80
CA GLN A 165 -1.80 -22.42 -7.87
C GLN A 165 -0.78 -21.72 -8.76
N SER A 166 0.31 -21.22 -8.19
CA SER A 166 1.38 -20.57 -8.96
C SER A 166 2.12 -21.56 -9.85
N LEU A 167 2.32 -22.80 -9.40
CA LEU A 167 2.92 -23.87 -10.19
C LEU A 167 1.99 -24.29 -11.34
N ILE A 168 0.70 -24.50 -11.06
CA ILE A 168 -0.32 -24.79 -12.09
C ILE A 168 -0.35 -23.68 -13.15
N GLU A 169 -0.42 -22.42 -12.71
CA GLU A 169 -0.40 -21.23 -13.58
C GLU A 169 0.85 -21.20 -14.46
N ARG A 170 2.02 -21.46 -13.86
CA ARG A 170 3.31 -21.48 -14.56
C ARG A 170 3.34 -22.58 -15.61
N ASP A 171 2.96 -23.80 -15.25
CA ASP A 171 3.09 -24.97 -16.10
C ASP A 171 2.15 -24.85 -17.32
N VAL A 172 0.90 -24.41 -17.12
CA VAL A 172 -0.02 -24.10 -18.23
C VAL A 172 0.56 -23.04 -19.16
N ARG A 173 1.10 -21.94 -18.63
CA ARG A 173 1.67 -20.87 -19.48
C ARG A 173 2.93 -21.31 -20.23
N ILE A 174 3.77 -22.13 -19.61
CA ILE A 174 4.93 -22.74 -20.28
C ILE A 174 4.46 -23.66 -21.41
N ALA A 175 3.50 -24.53 -21.15
CA ALA A 175 2.93 -25.41 -22.16
C ALA A 175 2.31 -24.61 -23.33
N MET A 176 1.51 -23.60 -23.04
CA MET A 176 0.96 -22.69 -24.06
C MET A 176 2.05 -22.08 -24.94
N LYS A 177 3.14 -21.59 -24.32
CA LYS A 177 4.29 -21.03 -25.07
C LYS A 177 4.95 -22.08 -25.95
N ASN A 178 5.18 -23.29 -25.43
CA ASN A 178 5.81 -24.39 -26.16
C ASN A 178 4.96 -24.85 -27.35
N HIS A 179 3.64 -24.89 -27.18
CA HIS A 179 2.67 -25.19 -28.23
C HIS A 179 2.31 -23.99 -29.13
N LYS A 180 2.97 -22.83 -28.95
CA LYS A 180 2.72 -21.59 -29.68
C LYS A 180 1.26 -21.10 -29.60
N MET A 181 0.56 -21.44 -28.52
CA MET A 181 -0.80 -20.99 -28.23
C MET A 181 -0.77 -19.61 -27.60
N LYS A 182 -1.43 -18.63 -28.22
CA LYS A 182 -1.52 -17.27 -27.67
C LYS A 182 -2.59 -17.16 -26.58
N SER A 183 -3.65 -17.97 -26.66
CA SER A 183 -4.77 -17.95 -25.73
C SER A 183 -5.45 -19.30 -25.64
N ILE A 184 -6.18 -19.49 -24.55
CA ILE A 184 -7.13 -20.59 -24.36
C ILE A 184 -8.54 -20.03 -24.10
N PRO A 185 -9.62 -20.70 -24.51
CA PRO A 185 -11.00 -20.22 -24.39
C PRO A 185 -11.53 -20.35 -22.95
N LEU A 186 -10.90 -19.65 -21.98
CA LEU A 186 -11.12 -19.89 -20.55
C LEU A 186 -12.11 -18.90 -19.90
N TYR A 187 -12.44 -17.78 -20.54
CA TYR A 187 -13.40 -16.81 -19.98
C TYR A 187 -14.84 -17.15 -20.35
N SER A 188 -15.81 -16.51 -19.68
CA SER A 188 -17.24 -16.64 -20.01
C SER A 188 -17.48 -16.53 -21.52
N GLU A 189 -18.38 -17.36 -22.04
CA GLU A 189 -18.65 -17.52 -23.48
C GLU A 189 -17.39 -17.92 -24.28
N GLU A 190 -16.53 -18.75 -23.68
CA GLU A 190 -15.33 -19.31 -24.30
C GLU A 190 -14.35 -18.25 -24.84
N ARG A 191 -14.39 -17.04 -24.26
CA ARG A 191 -13.52 -15.94 -24.71
C ARG A 191 -12.05 -16.25 -24.43
N ASN A 192 -11.21 -15.76 -25.33
CA ASN A 192 -9.76 -15.92 -25.29
C ASN A 192 -9.14 -15.33 -24.02
N CYS A 193 -8.39 -16.18 -23.30
CA CYS A 193 -7.56 -15.82 -22.16
C CYS A 193 -6.08 -15.98 -22.53
N PHE A 194 -5.36 -14.85 -22.55
CA PHE A 194 -3.94 -14.79 -22.92
C PHE A 194 -2.98 -15.08 -21.77
N SER A 195 -3.46 -15.03 -20.53
CA SER A 195 -2.65 -15.20 -19.33
C SER A 195 -3.49 -15.84 -18.22
N PRO A 196 -3.83 -17.13 -18.38
CA PRO A 196 -4.69 -17.82 -17.43
C PRO A 196 -4.07 -17.80 -16.04
N THR A 197 -4.88 -17.59 -15.00
CA THR A 197 -4.48 -17.61 -13.59
C THR A 197 -4.82 -18.95 -12.97
N GLY A 198 -4.09 -19.36 -11.92
CA GLY A 198 -4.35 -20.64 -11.23
C GLY A 198 -5.80 -20.80 -10.77
N ASP A 199 -6.35 -19.76 -10.15
CA ASP A 199 -7.77 -19.72 -9.74
C ASP A 199 -8.73 -19.94 -10.92
N ARG A 200 -8.52 -19.26 -12.05
CA ARG A 200 -9.40 -19.42 -13.22
C ARG A 200 -9.28 -20.81 -13.84
N ILE A 201 -8.07 -21.34 -13.92
CA ILE A 201 -7.80 -22.71 -14.39
C ILE A 201 -8.57 -23.72 -13.54
N LEU A 202 -8.45 -23.61 -12.21
CA LEU A 202 -9.14 -24.52 -11.27
C LEU A 202 -10.66 -24.36 -11.32
N SER A 203 -11.15 -23.13 -11.51
CA SER A 203 -12.59 -22.85 -11.56
C SER A 203 -13.33 -23.58 -12.68
N GLU A 204 -12.62 -23.93 -13.76
CA GLU A 204 -13.19 -24.67 -14.88
C GLU A 204 -13.59 -26.11 -14.49
N PHE A 205 -13.00 -26.65 -13.43
CA PHE A 205 -13.28 -28.00 -12.93
C PHE A 205 -14.32 -28.01 -11.80
N HIS A 206 -14.89 -26.86 -11.41
CA HIS A 206 -15.87 -26.80 -10.31
C HIS A 206 -17.16 -27.58 -10.55
N ASN A 207 -17.51 -27.84 -11.81
CA ASN A 207 -18.73 -28.55 -12.20
C ASN A 207 -18.49 -30.06 -12.44
N LEU A 208 -17.31 -30.58 -12.11
CA LEU A 208 -17.05 -32.01 -12.19
C LEU A 208 -17.43 -32.69 -10.89
N ASP A 209 -18.38 -33.62 -10.98
CA ASP A 209 -18.91 -34.37 -9.87
C ASP A 209 -18.62 -35.86 -10.03
N VAL A 210 -18.58 -36.56 -8.90
CA VAL A 210 -18.51 -38.02 -8.83
C VAL A 210 -19.72 -38.53 -8.07
N HIS A 211 -20.63 -39.19 -8.78
CA HIS A 211 -21.84 -39.77 -8.20
C HIS A 211 -21.57 -41.23 -7.82
N ARG A 212 -21.64 -41.54 -6.53
CA ARG A 212 -21.49 -42.91 -6.02
C ARG A 212 -22.87 -43.46 -5.65
N LEU A 213 -23.32 -44.51 -6.36
CA LEU A 213 -24.54 -45.23 -6.01
C LEU A 213 -24.22 -46.24 -4.90
N MET A 214 -24.97 -46.15 -3.80
CA MET A 214 -24.77 -47.00 -2.62
C MET A 214 -25.93 -47.97 -2.43
N ASN A 215 -25.63 -49.22 -2.11
CA ASN A 215 -26.60 -50.21 -1.65
C ASN A 215 -26.09 -50.84 -0.35
N ASN A 216 -26.89 -50.79 0.72
CA ASN A 216 -26.54 -51.31 2.04
C ASN A 216 -25.15 -50.86 2.55
N GLY A 217 -24.78 -49.61 2.30
CA GLY A 217 -23.49 -49.04 2.73
C GLY A 217 -22.30 -49.34 1.82
N ASN A 218 -22.47 -50.18 0.80
CA ASN A 218 -21.43 -50.47 -0.19
C ASN A 218 -21.67 -49.67 -1.48
N VAL A 219 -20.59 -49.13 -2.05
CA VAL A 219 -20.66 -48.48 -3.38
C VAL A 219 -20.84 -49.57 -4.43
N THR A 220 -21.95 -49.53 -5.17
CA THR A 220 -22.22 -50.46 -6.26
C THR A 220 -21.74 -49.93 -7.60
N ASN A 221 -21.90 -48.63 -7.84
CA ASN A 221 -21.53 -47.97 -9.08
C ASN A 221 -20.96 -46.58 -8.81
N ILE A 222 -20.02 -46.14 -9.65
CA ILE A 222 -19.47 -44.78 -9.66
C ILE A 222 -19.72 -44.20 -11.06
N PHE A 223 -20.29 -43.00 -11.11
CA PHE A 223 -20.53 -42.24 -12.33
C PHE A 223 -19.75 -40.93 -12.24
N TYR A 224 -19.11 -40.54 -13.34
CA TYR A 224 -18.32 -39.33 -13.45
C TYR A 224 -19.00 -38.35 -14.40
N THR A 225 -18.97 -37.06 -14.08
CA THR A 225 -19.35 -36.03 -15.05
C THR A 225 -18.42 -36.09 -16.28
N GLU A 226 -18.99 -36.00 -17.48
CA GLU A 226 -18.20 -35.93 -18.71
C GLU A 226 -17.42 -34.61 -18.78
N MET A 227 -16.15 -34.71 -19.16
CA MET A 227 -15.29 -33.54 -19.27
C MET A 227 -15.55 -32.78 -20.57
N THR A 228 -15.58 -31.45 -20.48
CA THR A 228 -15.65 -30.55 -21.63
C THR A 228 -14.32 -30.53 -22.39
N GLU A 229 -14.35 -30.09 -23.65
CA GLU A 229 -13.13 -29.94 -24.47
C GLU A 229 -12.13 -28.95 -23.85
N ILE A 230 -12.62 -27.94 -23.15
CA ILE A 230 -11.78 -26.96 -22.44
C ILE A 230 -11.08 -27.64 -21.24
N GLN A 231 -11.80 -28.43 -20.46
CA GLN A 231 -11.23 -29.17 -19.33
C GLN A 231 -10.15 -30.16 -19.81
N LYS A 232 -10.42 -30.91 -20.89
CA LYS A 232 -9.44 -31.80 -21.52
C LYS A 232 -8.21 -31.06 -22.04
N LEU A 233 -8.40 -29.91 -22.69
CA LEU A 233 -7.30 -29.05 -23.13
C LEU A 233 -6.44 -28.62 -21.94
N ILE A 234 -7.06 -28.18 -20.84
CA ILE A 234 -6.32 -27.76 -19.64
C ILE A 234 -5.52 -28.93 -19.05
N LEU A 235 -6.12 -30.12 -18.93
CA LEU A 235 -5.41 -31.32 -18.46
C LEU A 235 -4.23 -31.66 -19.36
N SER A 236 -4.40 -31.55 -20.68
CA SER A 236 -3.31 -31.77 -21.65
C SER A 236 -2.15 -30.79 -21.45
N LEU A 237 -2.44 -29.51 -21.18
CA LEU A 237 -1.43 -28.47 -20.90
C LEU A 237 -0.72 -28.69 -19.56
N LEU A 238 -1.39 -29.34 -18.61
CA LEU A 238 -0.82 -29.74 -17.32
C LEU A 238 -0.09 -31.09 -17.38
N ALA A 239 -0.11 -31.77 -18.53
CA ALA A 239 0.38 -33.14 -18.69
C ALA A 239 -0.24 -34.13 -17.69
N VAL A 240 -1.53 -33.96 -17.39
CA VAL A 240 -2.33 -34.87 -16.55
C VAL A 240 -3.29 -35.64 -17.45
N SER A 241 -3.33 -36.96 -17.32
CA SER A 241 -4.30 -37.78 -18.08
C SER A 241 -5.70 -37.66 -17.47
N GLU A 242 -6.75 -37.89 -18.27
CA GLU A 242 -8.13 -37.91 -17.75
C GLU A 242 -8.31 -39.01 -16.70
N GLU A 243 -7.59 -40.13 -16.83
CA GLU A 243 -7.62 -41.24 -15.89
C GLU A 243 -6.99 -40.87 -14.55
N ASP A 244 -5.83 -40.19 -14.56
CA ASP A 244 -5.14 -39.74 -13.34
C ASP A 244 -5.92 -38.64 -12.61
N PHE A 245 -6.67 -37.81 -13.35
CA PHE A 245 -7.46 -36.75 -12.75
C PHE A 245 -8.74 -37.27 -12.07
N ARG A 246 -9.29 -38.40 -12.53
CA ARG A 246 -10.51 -38.96 -11.96
C ARG A 246 -10.18 -39.73 -10.67
N PRO A 247 -10.75 -39.35 -9.52
CA PRO A 247 -10.49 -40.06 -8.27
C PRO A 247 -11.11 -41.45 -8.32
N GLN A 248 -10.42 -42.43 -7.73
CA GLN A 248 -10.90 -43.82 -7.60
C GLN A 248 -12.06 -43.95 -6.58
#